data_AF-A0A1S9I0D0-F1
#
_entry.id   AF-A0A1S9I0D0-F1
#
_cell.length_a   1.000
_cell.length_b   1.000
_cell.length_c   1.000
_cell.angle_alpha   90.00
_cell.angle_beta   90.00
_cell.angle_gamma   90.00
#
_symmetry.space_group_name_H-M   'P 1'
#
loop_
_entity.id
_entity.type
_entity.pdbx_description
1 polymer ?
#
loop_
_entity_poly.entity_id
_entity_poly.type
_entity_poly.pdbx_seq_one_letter_code
_entity_poly.pdbx_strand_id
1 'polypeptide(L)'
;MNGILFYFSGTGNTKWVADKIENKLSKLNNTIHKVNIENIDDDVLNNIDNYDFIIIGTPIYAEMGPKLINDFANSIPKVKKRIKCILYSTQGGNTACAVENIHKILHNKGYDVVIKANIKMINNYYFSIGKKPDKVEIENILKDSEKKVEVIIDKFLKGEKYLEKVSKTRLFFGKIASKGFNKILPKFSNNLKSTDYCTKCGMCVRNCPKGNIVFENGGVVFHSNCMLCLRCIYICPNNAIFYKEKRIDQIEKNMIKFLDIK
;
A
#
# COMPACT_ATOMS: atom_id res chain seq x y z
N MET A 1 -22.36 11.49 -1.26
CA MET A 1 -22.31 10.14 -0.64
C MET A 1 -21.25 10.14 0.46
N ASN A 2 -21.43 9.33 1.48
CA ASN A 2 -20.46 9.12 2.55
C ASN A 2 -19.65 7.84 2.27
N GLY A 3 -18.34 7.97 2.12
CA GLY A 3 -17.44 6.85 1.83
C GLY A 3 -16.36 6.69 2.90
N ILE A 4 -15.82 5.48 2.98
CA ILE A 4 -14.65 5.18 3.80
C ILE A 4 -13.51 4.66 2.94
N LEU A 5 -12.31 5.22 3.11
CA LEU A 5 -11.09 4.86 2.37
C LEU A 5 -10.08 4.24 3.32
N PHE A 6 -9.89 2.93 3.19
CA PHE A 6 -8.86 2.18 3.89
C PHE A 6 -7.60 2.09 3.04
N TYR A 7 -6.44 2.33 3.63
CA TYR A 7 -5.17 2.13 2.94
C TYR A 7 -4.06 1.68 3.88
N PHE A 8 -3.04 1.06 3.32
CA PHE A 8 -1.71 0.96 3.94
C PHE A 8 -0.70 1.58 2.99
N SER A 9 0.34 2.24 3.51
CA SER A 9 1.43 2.72 2.66
C SER A 9 2.79 2.63 3.35
N GLY A 10 3.70 1.83 2.77
CA GLY A 10 5.07 1.72 3.26
C GLY A 10 5.88 2.98 3.01
N THR A 11 5.86 3.48 1.78
CA THR A 11 6.74 4.57 1.32
C THR A 11 6.00 5.78 0.72
N GLY A 12 4.67 5.83 0.85
CA GLY A 12 3.85 6.97 0.44
C GLY A 12 3.09 6.81 -0.88
N ASN A 13 3.49 5.91 -1.80
CA ASN A 13 2.81 5.76 -3.09
C ASN A 13 1.29 5.50 -2.97
N THR A 14 0.90 4.54 -2.13
CA THR A 14 -0.51 4.18 -1.92
C THR A 14 -1.29 5.30 -1.26
N LYS A 15 -0.67 6.04 -0.34
CA LYS A 15 -1.29 7.19 0.32
C LYS A 15 -1.43 8.37 -0.64
N TRP A 16 -0.44 8.63 -1.49
CA TRP A 16 -0.53 9.65 -2.53
C TRP A 16 -1.75 9.42 -3.43
N VAL A 17 -1.99 8.17 -3.84
CA VAL A 17 -3.21 7.82 -4.59
C VAL A 17 -4.47 7.98 -3.73
N ALA A 18 -4.44 7.60 -2.45
CA ALA A 18 -5.56 7.79 -1.52
C ALA A 18 -5.95 9.28 -1.43
N ASP A 19 -4.95 10.15 -1.24
CA ASP A 19 -5.12 11.59 -1.13
C ASP A 19 -5.71 12.18 -2.43
N LYS A 20 -5.31 11.68 -3.61
CA LYS A 20 -5.90 12.10 -4.89
C LYS A 20 -7.36 11.68 -5.04
N ILE A 21 -7.68 10.43 -4.67
CA ILE A 21 -9.06 9.92 -4.69
C ILE A 21 -9.94 10.73 -3.74
N GLU A 22 -9.50 10.94 -2.50
CA GLU A 22 -10.21 11.73 -1.49
C GLU A 22 -10.44 13.16 -1.98
N ASN A 23 -9.41 13.83 -2.47
CA ASN A 23 -9.52 15.20 -2.99
C ASN A 23 -10.54 15.32 -4.12
N LYS A 24 -10.53 14.38 -5.07
CA LYS A 24 -11.49 14.39 -6.19
C LYS A 24 -12.92 14.16 -5.72
N LEU A 25 -13.14 13.16 -4.86
CA LEU A 25 -14.47 12.86 -4.34
C LEU A 25 -15.02 14.01 -3.47
N SER A 26 -14.16 14.64 -2.66
CA SER A 26 -14.52 15.76 -1.78
C SER A 26 -14.93 17.01 -2.57
N LYS A 27 -14.24 17.32 -3.68
CA LYS A 27 -14.63 18.42 -4.59
C LYS A 27 -16.02 18.23 -5.22
N LEU A 28 -16.56 17.02 -5.16
CA LEU A 28 -17.87 16.65 -5.70
C LEU A 28 -18.88 16.37 -4.59
N ASN A 29 -18.72 17.03 -3.43
CA ASN A 29 -19.62 16.98 -2.27
C ASN A 29 -19.79 15.56 -1.67
N ASN A 30 -18.76 14.72 -1.75
CA ASN A 30 -18.72 13.45 -1.03
C ASN A 30 -17.84 13.59 0.22
N THR A 31 -18.26 12.97 1.31
CA THR A 31 -17.46 12.89 2.54
C THR A 31 -16.64 11.61 2.51
N ILE A 32 -15.35 11.70 2.84
CA ILE A 32 -14.46 10.55 2.87
C ILE A 32 -13.85 10.44 4.27
N HIS A 33 -14.19 9.36 4.98
CA HIS A 33 -13.45 8.96 6.17
C HIS A 33 -12.23 8.17 5.73
N LYS A 34 -11.03 8.74 5.83
CA LYS A 34 -9.79 8.09 5.38
C LYS A 34 -9.04 7.48 6.57
N VAL A 35 -8.77 6.18 6.50
CA VAL A 35 -8.21 5.37 7.58
C VAL A 35 -6.95 4.64 7.11
N ASN A 36 -5.82 4.87 7.78
CA ASN A 36 -4.67 3.99 7.65
C ASN A 36 -4.92 2.72 8.48
N ILE A 37 -4.91 1.55 7.84
CA ILE A 37 -5.23 0.28 8.49
C ILE A 37 -4.21 -0.17 9.54
N GLU A 38 -3.06 0.51 9.65
CA GLU A 38 -2.12 0.32 10.77
C GLU A 38 -2.74 0.70 12.12
N ASN A 39 -3.73 1.60 12.14
CA ASN A 39 -4.38 2.10 13.36
C ASN A 39 -5.92 2.01 13.22
N ILE A 40 -6.44 0.90 12.68
CA ILE A 40 -7.88 0.75 12.53
C ILE A 40 -8.56 0.49 13.88
N ASP A 41 -9.68 1.19 14.10
CA ASP A 41 -10.57 0.98 15.22
C ASP A 41 -11.65 -0.06 14.85
N ASP A 42 -11.94 -0.99 15.75
CA ASP A 42 -12.97 -2.00 15.57
C ASP A 42 -14.36 -1.36 15.39
N ASP A 43 -14.60 -0.20 16.01
CA ASP A 43 -15.87 0.53 15.85
C ASP A 43 -16.11 0.98 14.41
N VAL A 44 -15.05 1.31 13.67
CA VAL A 44 -15.15 1.66 12.25
C VAL A 44 -15.64 0.47 11.42
N LEU A 45 -15.17 -0.74 11.75
CA LEU A 45 -15.60 -1.96 11.08
C LEU A 45 -17.01 -2.38 11.48
N ASN A 46 -17.35 -2.27 12.76
CA ASN A 46 -18.68 -2.59 13.28
C ASN A 46 -19.77 -1.69 12.67
N ASN A 47 -19.41 -0.46 12.31
CA ASN A 47 -20.31 0.53 11.72
C ASN A 47 -20.12 0.70 10.21
N ILE A 48 -19.52 -0.27 9.51
CA ILE A 48 -19.23 -0.15 8.07
C ILE A 48 -20.49 0.02 7.20
N ASP A 49 -21.65 -0.47 7.69
CA ASP A 49 -22.95 -0.30 7.05
C ASP A 49 -23.42 1.18 7.03
N ASN A 50 -22.79 2.09 7.76
CA ASN A 50 -23.11 3.53 7.74
C ASN A 50 -22.51 4.25 6.51
N TYR A 51 -21.69 3.57 5.71
CA TYR A 51 -21.09 4.13 4.50
C TYR A 51 -21.85 3.66 3.25
N ASP A 52 -21.94 4.55 2.25
CA ASP A 52 -22.53 4.27 0.94
C ASP A 52 -21.60 3.43 0.07
N PHE A 53 -20.28 3.61 0.26
CA PHE A 53 -19.25 2.88 -0.46
C PHE A 53 -17.96 2.78 0.37
N ILE A 54 -17.14 1.80 0.02
CA ILE A 54 -15.80 1.63 0.59
C ILE A 54 -14.73 1.69 -0.50
N ILE A 55 -13.53 2.12 -0.12
CA ILE A 55 -12.35 2.11 -0.97
C ILE A 55 -11.23 1.37 -0.22
N ILE A 56 -10.52 0.48 -0.89
CA ILE A 56 -9.33 -0.18 -0.33
C ILE A 56 -8.12 0.01 -1.24
N GLY A 57 -7.08 0.63 -0.69
CA GLY A 57 -5.78 0.85 -1.32
C GLY A 57 -4.69 -0.06 -0.77
N THR A 58 -3.94 -0.74 -1.64
CA THR A 58 -2.83 -1.61 -1.22
C THR A 58 -1.56 -1.42 -2.05
N PRO A 59 -0.35 -1.40 -1.46
CA PRO A 59 0.87 -1.63 -2.21
C PRO A 59 0.95 -3.11 -2.63
N ILE A 60 1.79 -3.44 -3.62
CA ILE A 60 2.02 -4.82 -4.07
C ILE A 60 3.36 -5.34 -3.57
N TYR A 61 3.34 -6.43 -2.79
CA TYR A 61 4.48 -7.25 -2.39
C TYR A 61 4.32 -8.65 -3.00
N ALA A 62 5.16 -8.96 -4.00
CA ALA A 62 5.15 -10.24 -4.72
C ALA A 62 3.74 -10.66 -5.22
N GLU A 63 3.22 -9.94 -6.22
CA GLU A 63 1.88 -10.10 -6.84
C GLU A 63 0.67 -9.78 -5.94
N MET A 64 0.79 -9.88 -4.61
CA MET A 64 -0.27 -9.67 -3.62
C MET A 64 -0.10 -8.38 -2.82
N GLY A 65 -1.08 -8.03 -1.99
CA GLY A 65 -0.88 -7.07 -0.92
C GLY A 65 -0.05 -7.67 0.22
N PRO A 66 0.53 -6.83 1.10
CA PRO A 66 1.16 -7.31 2.33
C PRO A 66 0.17 -8.13 3.15
N LYS A 67 0.67 -9.06 4.00
CA LYS A 67 -0.20 -9.88 4.88
C LYS A 67 -1.21 -9.02 5.65
N LEU A 68 -0.79 -7.86 6.16
CA LEU A 68 -1.64 -6.87 6.83
C LEU A 68 -2.93 -6.53 6.06
N ILE A 69 -2.83 -6.29 4.74
CA ILE A 69 -3.99 -5.96 3.90
C ILE A 69 -4.90 -7.17 3.70
N ASN A 70 -4.32 -8.37 3.53
CA ASN A 70 -5.12 -9.58 3.37
C ASN A 70 -5.84 -9.93 4.68
N ASP A 71 -5.17 -9.79 5.82
CA ASP A 71 -5.79 -9.98 7.14
C ASP A 71 -6.93 -8.98 7.34
N PHE A 72 -6.70 -7.70 7.01
CA PHE A 72 -7.72 -6.66 7.04
C PHE A 72 -8.92 -6.97 6.11
N ALA A 73 -8.68 -7.36 4.86
CA ALA A 73 -9.78 -7.73 3.96
C ALA A 73 -10.59 -8.92 4.50
N ASN A 74 -9.96 -9.83 5.24
CA ASN A 74 -10.64 -10.94 5.91
C ASN A 74 -11.37 -10.51 7.20
N SER A 75 -10.96 -9.45 7.89
CA SER A 75 -11.65 -8.95 9.08
C SER A 75 -12.88 -8.09 8.76
N ILE A 76 -12.94 -7.47 7.57
CA ILE A 76 -14.13 -6.72 7.13
C ILE A 76 -15.40 -7.59 7.27
N PRO A 77 -16.47 -7.14 7.95
CA PRO A 77 -17.64 -7.98 8.21
C PRO A 77 -18.46 -8.23 6.93
N LYS A 78 -19.40 -9.18 7.01
CA LYS A 78 -20.43 -9.30 5.97
C LYS A 78 -21.43 -8.16 6.10
N VAL A 79 -21.90 -7.65 4.96
CA VAL A 79 -22.88 -6.56 4.94
C VAL A 79 -24.28 -7.09 4.64
N LYS A 80 -25.29 -6.46 5.25
CA LYS A 80 -26.71 -6.82 5.02
C LYS A 80 -27.27 -6.16 3.75
N LYS A 81 -26.64 -5.07 3.31
CA LYS A 81 -26.98 -4.33 2.09
C LYS A 81 -25.82 -4.36 1.10
N ARG A 82 -26.12 -4.14 -0.17
CA ARG A 82 -25.11 -4.04 -1.23
C ARG A 82 -24.33 -2.73 -1.08
N ILE A 83 -23.07 -2.81 -0.64
CA ILE A 83 -22.17 -1.64 -0.54
C ILE A 83 -21.21 -1.64 -1.73
N LYS A 84 -21.11 -0.51 -2.44
CA LYS A 84 -20.19 -0.36 -3.57
C LYS A 84 -18.74 -0.32 -3.08
N CYS A 85 -17.83 -0.90 -3.85
CA CYS A 85 -16.41 -0.97 -3.49
C CYS A 85 -15.51 -0.54 -4.66
N ILE A 86 -14.52 0.29 -4.33
CA ILE A 86 -13.38 0.61 -5.20
C ILE A 86 -12.15 -0.08 -4.64
N LEU A 87 -11.45 -0.84 -5.46
CA LEU A 87 -10.17 -1.46 -5.11
C LEU A 87 -9.09 -0.87 -6.00
N TYR A 88 -8.00 -0.41 -5.38
CA TYR A 88 -6.81 -0.02 -6.14
C TYR A 88 -5.53 -0.58 -5.52
N SER A 89 -4.55 -0.84 -6.37
CA SER A 89 -3.21 -1.16 -5.93
C SER A 89 -2.17 -0.22 -6.53
N THR A 90 -1.04 -0.09 -5.83
CA THR A 90 0.13 0.66 -6.33
C THR A 90 1.32 -0.26 -6.49
N GLN A 91 1.96 -0.24 -7.66
CA GLN A 91 3.13 -1.08 -7.96
C GLN A 91 4.03 -0.48 -9.05
N GLY A 92 5.30 -0.90 -9.12
CA GLY A 92 6.17 -0.51 -10.23
C GLY A 92 5.79 -1.13 -11.59
N GLY A 93 5.09 -2.27 -11.58
CA GLY A 93 4.61 -2.95 -12.78
C GLY A 93 3.25 -2.43 -13.28
N ASN A 94 2.80 -2.92 -14.43
CA ASN A 94 1.51 -2.51 -15.01
C ASN A 94 0.31 -3.22 -14.39
N THR A 95 0.52 -4.42 -13.83
CA THR A 95 -0.55 -5.29 -13.33
C THR A 95 -0.07 -6.12 -12.14
N ALA A 96 -0.97 -6.45 -11.23
CA ALA A 96 -0.76 -7.34 -10.09
C ALA A 96 -2.07 -8.04 -9.71
N CYS A 97 -1.99 -9.01 -8.80
CA CYS A 97 -3.10 -9.89 -8.46
C CYS A 97 -3.85 -9.46 -7.19
N ALA A 98 -3.33 -8.52 -6.39
CA ALA A 98 -3.89 -8.19 -5.06
C ALA A 98 -5.37 -7.76 -5.10
N VAL A 99 -5.71 -6.81 -5.97
CA VAL A 99 -7.10 -6.30 -6.08
C VAL A 99 -8.08 -7.38 -6.54
N GLU A 100 -7.62 -8.36 -7.35
CA GLU A 100 -8.43 -9.51 -7.73
C GLU A 100 -8.64 -10.48 -6.55
N ASN A 101 -7.62 -10.66 -5.70
CA ASN A 101 -7.77 -11.47 -4.49
C ASN A 101 -8.74 -10.82 -3.49
N ILE A 102 -8.59 -9.52 -3.22
CA ILE A 102 -9.45 -8.76 -2.32
C ILE A 102 -10.89 -8.75 -2.84
N HIS A 103 -11.08 -8.59 -4.15
CA HIS A 103 -12.41 -8.65 -4.77
C HIS A 103 -13.12 -9.96 -4.44
N LYS A 104 -12.45 -11.11 -4.56
CA LYS A 104 -13.07 -12.40 -4.22
C LYS A 104 -13.48 -12.50 -2.75
N ILE A 105 -12.65 -11.97 -1.85
CA ILE A 105 -12.95 -11.94 -0.40
C ILE A 105 -14.20 -11.10 -0.15
N LEU A 106 -14.25 -9.88 -0.70
CA LEU A 106 -15.34 -8.93 -0.46
C LEU A 106 -16.64 -9.31 -1.17
N HIS A 107 -16.56 -9.88 -2.37
CA HIS A 107 -17.73 -10.38 -3.09
C HIS A 107 -18.48 -11.44 -2.26
N ASN A 108 -17.74 -12.36 -1.61
CA ASN A 108 -18.32 -13.38 -0.73
C ASN A 108 -18.93 -12.81 0.56
N LYS A 109 -18.73 -11.51 0.82
CA LYS A 109 -19.23 -10.78 1.99
C LYS A 109 -20.36 -9.81 1.67
N GLY A 110 -20.81 -9.75 0.41
CA GLY A 110 -21.94 -8.90 -0.02
C GLY A 110 -21.55 -7.53 -0.59
N TYR A 111 -20.25 -7.26 -0.75
CA TYR A 111 -19.78 -6.01 -1.36
C TYR A 111 -19.78 -6.08 -2.89
N ASP A 112 -20.20 -5.00 -3.52
CA ASP A 112 -20.23 -4.83 -4.96
C ASP A 112 -19.00 -4.08 -5.46
N VAL A 113 -17.97 -4.83 -5.85
CA VAL A 113 -16.76 -4.24 -6.42
C VAL A 113 -17.04 -3.72 -7.82
N VAL A 114 -17.14 -2.40 -7.93
CA VAL A 114 -17.44 -1.69 -9.18
C VAL A 114 -16.17 -1.16 -9.86
N ILE A 115 -15.11 -0.90 -9.09
CA ILE A 115 -13.80 -0.49 -9.61
C ILE A 115 -12.72 -1.42 -9.08
N LYS A 116 -11.85 -1.91 -9.98
CA LYS A 116 -10.56 -2.55 -9.71
C LYS A 116 -9.50 -1.96 -10.61
N ALA A 117 -8.49 -1.33 -10.03
CA ALA A 117 -7.44 -0.66 -10.80
C ALA A 117 -6.04 -0.95 -10.25
N ASN A 118 -5.12 -1.30 -11.14
CA ASN A 118 -3.69 -1.36 -10.91
C ASN A 118 -3.08 -0.01 -11.30
N ILE A 119 -2.62 0.77 -10.34
CA ILE A 119 -2.02 2.09 -10.58
C ILE A 119 -0.49 1.94 -10.52
N LYS A 120 0.17 2.19 -11.66
CA LYS A 120 1.62 2.12 -11.74
C LYS A 120 2.22 3.29 -10.97
N MET A 121 3.05 3.03 -9.98
CA MET A 121 3.73 4.04 -9.15
C MET A 121 5.25 3.86 -9.22
N ILE A 122 5.98 4.74 -8.54
CA ILE A 122 7.44 4.74 -8.48
C ILE A 122 7.92 3.38 -7.94
N ASN A 123 8.92 2.77 -8.61
CA ASN A 123 9.51 1.51 -8.16
C ASN A 123 10.48 1.76 -7.01
N ASN A 124 10.01 1.60 -5.78
CA ASN A 124 10.80 1.75 -4.56
C ASN A 124 11.69 0.55 -4.20
N TYR A 125 11.60 -0.54 -4.96
CA TYR A 125 12.38 -1.77 -4.76
C TYR A 125 13.36 -2.02 -5.91
N TYR A 126 13.70 -0.95 -6.64
CA TYR A 126 14.58 -0.97 -7.81
C TYR A 126 15.96 -1.58 -7.57
N PHE A 127 16.46 -1.54 -6.32
CA PHE A 127 17.76 -2.08 -5.96
C PHE A 127 17.78 -3.61 -5.90
N SER A 128 16.63 -4.27 -6.01
CA SER A 128 16.53 -5.72 -6.13
C SER A 128 15.77 -6.16 -7.38
N ILE A 129 14.72 -5.44 -7.81
CA ILE A 129 13.89 -5.82 -8.96
C ILE A 129 13.56 -4.58 -9.80
N GLY A 130 13.81 -4.67 -11.11
CA GLY A 130 13.52 -3.60 -12.07
C GLY A 130 14.61 -2.54 -12.13
N LYS A 131 14.29 -1.39 -12.74
CA LYS A 131 15.20 -0.26 -12.92
C LYS A 131 14.90 0.84 -11.89
N LYS A 132 15.94 1.57 -11.47
CA LYS A 132 15.80 2.83 -10.74
C LYS A 132 15.22 3.88 -11.69
N PRO A 133 14.02 4.43 -11.42
CA PRO A 133 13.47 5.45 -12.28
C PRO A 133 14.25 6.77 -12.12
N ASP A 134 14.45 7.47 -13.23
CA ASP A 134 14.97 8.84 -13.22
C ASP A 134 13.85 9.87 -12.92
N LYS A 135 14.22 11.16 -12.85
CA LYS A 135 13.29 12.23 -12.49
C LYS A 135 12.15 12.38 -13.52
N VAL A 136 12.45 12.28 -14.80
CA VAL A 136 11.47 12.41 -15.89
C VAL A 136 10.53 11.21 -15.88
N GLU A 137 11.06 10.01 -15.67
CA GLU A 137 10.26 8.79 -15.48
C GLU A 137 9.31 8.92 -14.28
N ILE A 138 9.78 9.46 -13.14
CA ILE A 138 8.95 9.71 -11.95
C ILE A 138 7.82 10.69 -12.26
N GLU A 139 8.11 11.83 -12.88
CA GLU A 139 7.09 12.84 -13.22
C GLU A 139 6.02 12.28 -14.16
N ASN A 140 6.43 11.54 -15.20
CA ASN A 140 5.50 10.90 -16.12
C ASN A 140 4.63 9.84 -15.41
N ILE A 141 5.22 9.00 -14.55
CA ILE A 141 4.49 8.02 -13.75
C ILE A 141 3.41 8.70 -12.90
N LEU A 142 3.74 9.81 -12.22
CA LEU A 142 2.78 10.51 -11.37
C LEU A 142 1.67 11.17 -12.19
N LYS A 143 2.01 11.80 -13.32
CA LYS A 143 1.03 12.39 -14.24
C LYS A 143 0.05 11.34 -14.76
N ASP A 144 0.54 10.19 -15.19
CA ASP A 144 -0.31 9.12 -15.72
C ASP A 144 -1.11 8.41 -14.61
N SER A 145 -0.55 8.31 -13.41
CA SER A 145 -1.27 7.82 -12.23
C SER A 145 -2.43 8.72 -11.87
N GLU A 146 -2.21 10.04 -11.86
CA GLU A 146 -3.26 11.04 -11.60
C GLU A 146 -4.37 10.92 -12.64
N LYS A 147 -4.04 10.93 -13.94
CA LYS A 147 -5.04 10.72 -15.00
C LYS A 147 -5.83 9.43 -14.83
N LYS A 148 -5.17 8.33 -14.43
CA LYS A 148 -5.85 7.06 -14.20
C LYS A 148 -6.81 7.14 -13.01
N VAL A 149 -6.40 7.79 -11.92
CA VAL A 149 -7.28 8.09 -10.78
C VAL A 149 -8.48 8.91 -11.22
N GLU A 150 -8.28 9.94 -12.04
CA GLU A 150 -9.37 10.76 -12.57
C GLU A 150 -10.39 9.88 -13.32
N VAL A 151 -9.93 9.05 -14.26
CA VAL A 151 -10.78 8.18 -15.08
C VAL A 151 -11.58 7.19 -14.22
N ILE A 152 -10.96 6.51 -13.26
CA ILE A 152 -11.66 5.48 -12.48
C ILE A 152 -12.70 6.09 -11.54
N ILE A 153 -12.45 7.28 -11.01
CA ILE A 153 -13.42 7.98 -10.15
C ILE A 153 -14.57 8.55 -10.97
N ASP A 154 -14.32 9.08 -12.17
CA ASP A 154 -15.41 9.52 -13.06
C ASP A 154 -16.34 8.36 -13.42
N LYS A 155 -15.77 7.18 -13.72
CA LYS A 155 -16.57 5.98 -13.97
C LYS A 155 -17.40 5.59 -12.75
N PHE A 156 -16.80 5.59 -11.56
CA PHE A 156 -17.53 5.29 -10.32
C PHE A 156 -18.73 6.23 -10.12
N LEU A 157 -18.54 7.53 -10.30
CA LEU A 157 -19.58 8.55 -10.11
C LEU A 157 -20.70 8.44 -11.14
N LYS A 158 -20.38 8.03 -12.37
CA LYS A 158 -21.37 7.72 -13.42
C LYS A 158 -22.10 6.38 -13.21
N GLY A 159 -21.74 5.63 -12.17
CA GLY A 159 -22.27 4.28 -11.93
C GLY A 159 -21.72 3.21 -12.88
N GLU A 160 -20.63 3.51 -13.59
CA GLU A 160 -19.98 2.59 -14.52
C GLU A 160 -18.99 1.67 -13.78
N LYS A 161 -18.75 0.50 -14.37
CA LYS A 161 -17.74 -0.44 -13.89
C LYS A 161 -16.39 -0.20 -14.57
N TYR A 162 -15.31 -0.37 -13.83
CA TYR A 162 -13.94 -0.42 -14.33
C TYR A 162 -13.22 -1.60 -13.66
N LEU A 163 -13.24 -2.76 -14.30
CA LEU A 163 -12.75 -4.00 -13.67
C LEU A 163 -11.57 -4.56 -14.45
N GLU A 164 -10.36 -4.15 -14.09
CA GLU A 164 -9.16 -4.77 -14.66
C GLU A 164 -9.12 -6.26 -14.34
N LYS A 165 -8.77 -7.04 -15.37
CA LYS A 165 -8.78 -8.50 -15.32
C LYS A 165 -7.37 -9.02 -15.08
N VAL A 166 -7.31 -10.09 -14.30
CA VAL A 166 -6.12 -10.91 -14.10
C VAL A 166 -6.51 -12.34 -14.44
N SER A 167 -5.68 -13.07 -15.18
CA SER A 167 -5.99 -14.45 -15.53
C SER A 167 -6.06 -15.33 -14.27
N LYS A 168 -6.95 -16.33 -14.29
CA LYS A 168 -7.08 -17.29 -13.18
C LYS A 168 -5.76 -18.02 -12.91
N THR A 169 -5.01 -18.32 -13.97
CA THR A 169 -3.68 -18.94 -13.89
C THR A 169 -2.68 -18.05 -13.17
N ARG A 170 -2.58 -16.76 -13.54
CA ARG A 170 -1.68 -15.81 -12.85
C ARG A 170 -2.08 -15.63 -11.39
N LEU A 171 -3.38 -15.53 -11.09
CA LEU A 171 -3.83 -15.43 -9.71
C LEU A 171 -3.43 -16.66 -8.89
N PHE A 172 -3.57 -17.87 -9.45
CA PHE A 172 -3.17 -19.12 -8.79
C PHE A 172 -1.66 -19.14 -8.47
N PHE A 173 -0.81 -18.90 -9.49
CA PHE A 173 0.64 -18.86 -9.29
C PHE A 173 1.08 -17.68 -8.42
N GLY A 174 0.41 -16.53 -8.51
CA GLY A 174 0.66 -15.37 -7.66
C GLY A 174 0.39 -15.66 -6.18
N LYS A 175 -0.66 -16.44 -5.85
CA LYS A 175 -0.91 -16.90 -4.47
C LYS A 175 0.20 -17.82 -3.96
N ILE A 176 0.68 -18.75 -4.79
CA ILE A 176 1.79 -19.65 -4.45
C ILE A 176 3.07 -18.84 -4.21
N ALA A 177 3.41 -17.95 -5.15
CA ALA A 177 4.59 -17.09 -5.06
C ALA A 177 4.54 -16.20 -3.81
N SER A 178 3.39 -15.58 -3.52
CA SER A 178 3.21 -14.75 -2.33
C SER A 178 3.30 -15.55 -1.03
N LYS A 179 2.77 -16.78 -0.97
CA LYS A 179 2.92 -17.66 0.20
C LYS A 179 4.39 -18.03 0.44
N GLY A 180 5.12 -18.37 -0.62
CA GLY A 180 6.56 -18.62 -0.57
C GLY A 180 7.33 -17.38 -0.10
N PHE A 181 7.04 -16.22 -0.69
CA PHE A 181 7.62 -14.94 -0.33
C PHE A 181 7.40 -14.61 1.15
N ASN A 182 6.17 -14.71 1.67
CA ASN A 182 5.87 -14.43 3.07
C ASN A 182 6.62 -15.36 4.06
N LYS A 183 6.91 -16.60 3.67
CA LYS A 183 7.70 -17.54 4.49
C LYS A 183 9.17 -17.13 4.60
N ILE A 184 9.74 -16.56 3.53
CA ILE A 184 11.15 -16.10 3.52
C ILE A 184 11.31 -14.64 3.93
N LEU A 185 10.23 -13.86 3.89
CA LEU A 185 10.19 -12.41 4.16
C LEU A 185 10.88 -12.01 5.49
N PRO A 186 10.64 -12.70 6.62
CA PRO A 186 11.39 -12.51 7.86
C PRO A 186 12.91 -12.46 7.69
N LYS A 187 13.49 -13.26 6.80
CA LYS A 187 14.94 -13.35 6.60
C LYS A 187 15.52 -12.15 5.85
N PHE A 188 14.70 -11.38 5.14
CA PHE A 188 15.17 -10.21 4.41
C PHE A 188 15.54 -9.05 5.34
N SER A 189 15.12 -9.08 6.61
CA SER A 189 15.61 -8.11 7.60
C SER A 189 17.11 -8.21 7.84
N ASN A 190 17.71 -9.41 7.71
CA ASN A 190 19.15 -9.61 7.85
C ASN A 190 19.95 -8.88 6.75
N ASN A 191 19.30 -8.50 5.66
CA ASN A 191 19.92 -7.68 4.63
C ASN A 191 19.88 -6.18 4.99
N LEU A 192 19.09 -5.76 5.97
CA LEU A 192 18.98 -4.38 6.42
C LEU A 192 19.93 -4.13 7.58
N LYS A 193 20.77 -3.10 7.45
CA LYS A 193 21.74 -2.74 8.48
C LYS A 193 21.86 -1.23 8.61
N SER A 194 21.94 -0.76 9.84
CA SER A 194 22.31 0.62 10.14
C SER A 194 23.82 0.80 10.01
N THR A 195 24.25 1.92 9.45
CA THR A 195 25.67 2.28 9.32
C THR A 195 26.09 3.34 10.34
N ASP A 196 27.35 3.75 10.27
CA ASP A 196 27.98 4.87 10.98
C ASP A 196 27.31 6.24 10.70
N TYR A 197 26.62 6.39 9.57
CA TYR A 197 25.78 7.58 9.29
C TYR A 197 24.57 7.72 10.23
N CYS A 198 24.29 6.73 11.08
CA CYS A 198 23.12 6.75 11.95
C CYS A 198 23.33 7.65 13.16
N THR A 199 22.55 8.73 13.22
CA THR A 199 22.52 9.66 14.36
C THR A 199 21.64 9.20 15.51
N LYS A 200 21.10 7.98 15.46
CA LYS A 200 20.19 7.41 16.47
C LYS A 200 18.92 8.24 16.73
N CYS A 201 18.44 8.98 15.73
CA CYS A 201 17.22 9.82 15.83
C CYS A 201 15.91 9.03 16.08
N GLY A 202 15.91 7.71 15.89
CA GLY A 202 14.78 6.82 16.20
C GLY A 202 13.60 6.85 15.22
N MET A 203 13.67 7.60 14.12
CA MET A 203 12.56 7.67 13.16
C MET A 203 12.17 6.30 12.59
N CYS A 204 13.14 5.45 12.25
CA CYS A 204 12.88 4.10 11.76
C CYS A 204 12.26 3.18 12.82
N VAL A 205 12.65 3.34 14.09
CA VAL A 205 12.15 2.59 15.24
C VAL A 205 10.67 2.96 15.48
N ARG A 206 10.38 4.25 15.67
CA ARG A 206 9.02 4.74 15.99
C ARG A 206 7.99 4.50 14.90
N ASN A 207 8.42 4.38 13.64
CA ASN A 207 7.53 4.28 12.48
C ASN A 207 7.51 2.90 11.83
N CYS A 208 8.14 1.89 12.43
CA CYS A 208 8.09 0.53 11.89
C CYS A 208 6.68 -0.09 12.10
N PRO A 209 5.92 -0.43 11.04
CA PRO A 209 4.58 -0.99 11.18
C PRO A 209 4.50 -2.31 11.96
N LYS A 210 5.65 -3.00 12.07
CA LYS A 210 5.75 -4.35 12.66
C LYS A 210 6.55 -4.36 13.96
N GLY A 211 6.99 -3.20 14.46
CA GLY A 211 7.87 -3.15 15.64
C GLY A 211 9.16 -3.96 15.46
N ASN A 212 9.66 -4.07 14.22
CA ASN A 212 10.81 -4.93 13.90
C ASN A 212 12.16 -4.32 14.27
N ILE A 213 12.19 -3.02 14.55
CA ILE A 213 13.40 -2.23 14.64
C ILE A 213 13.49 -1.69 16.06
N VAL A 214 14.60 -1.94 16.74
CA VAL A 214 14.84 -1.53 18.12
C VAL A 214 16.22 -0.87 18.28
N PHE A 215 16.43 -0.21 19.40
CA PHE A 215 17.76 0.21 19.83
C PHE A 215 18.38 -0.86 20.71
N GLU A 216 19.46 -1.48 20.24
CA GLU A 216 20.21 -2.53 20.93
C GLU A 216 21.70 -2.41 20.62
N ASN A 217 22.56 -2.81 21.56
CA ASN A 217 24.03 -2.81 21.40
C ASN A 217 24.60 -1.48 20.88
N GLY A 218 24.02 -0.37 21.33
CA GLY A 218 24.44 0.98 20.93
C GLY A 218 24.03 1.38 19.51
N GLY A 219 23.17 0.64 18.81
CA GLY A 219 22.75 0.93 17.43
C GLY A 219 21.30 0.55 17.13
N VAL A 220 20.91 0.72 15.86
CA VAL A 220 19.61 0.30 15.33
C VAL A 220 19.72 -1.14 14.83
N VAL A 221 18.92 -2.04 15.39
CA VAL A 221 18.92 -3.48 15.08
C VAL A 221 17.59 -3.89 14.44
N PHE A 222 17.66 -4.80 13.46
CA PHE A 222 16.51 -5.35 12.73
C PHE A 222 16.28 -6.81 13.12
N HIS A 223 15.10 -7.14 13.65
CA HIS A 223 14.71 -8.53 13.95
C HIS A 223 13.99 -9.22 12.78
N SER A 224 13.34 -10.36 13.01
CA SER A 224 12.72 -11.22 12.00
C SER A 224 11.21 -10.99 11.77
N ASN A 225 10.65 -9.87 12.22
CA ASN A 225 9.25 -9.47 12.01
C ASN A 225 9.05 -8.50 10.83
N CYS A 226 10.09 -8.28 10.01
CA CYS A 226 10.06 -7.35 8.89
C CYS A 226 9.05 -7.77 7.82
N MET A 227 8.29 -6.79 7.30
CA MET A 227 7.40 -6.97 6.15
C MET A 227 7.96 -6.38 4.85
N LEU A 228 9.24 -5.97 4.86
CA LEU A 228 9.96 -5.33 3.76
C LEU A 228 9.21 -4.14 3.13
N CYS A 229 8.54 -3.32 3.95
CA CYS A 229 7.82 -2.14 3.45
C CYS A 229 8.71 -0.97 3.04
N LEU A 230 10.01 -1.07 3.33
CA LEU A 230 11.07 -0.11 3.02
C LEU A 230 10.91 1.28 3.68
N ARG A 231 9.87 1.50 4.50
CA ARG A 231 9.66 2.78 5.21
C ARG A 231 10.92 3.23 5.94
N CYS A 232 11.58 2.31 6.66
CA CYS A 232 12.80 2.60 7.41
C CYS A 232 13.93 3.17 6.54
N ILE A 233 14.11 2.66 5.32
CA ILE A 233 15.09 3.19 4.36
C ILE A 233 14.71 4.61 3.99
N TYR A 234 13.48 4.81 3.51
CA TYR A 234 13.06 6.08 2.90
C TYR A 234 12.79 7.21 3.91
N ILE A 235 12.50 6.88 5.17
CA ILE A 235 12.28 7.85 6.25
C ILE A 235 13.59 8.34 6.90
N CYS A 236 14.70 7.62 6.70
CA CYS A 236 15.95 7.94 7.39
C CYS A 236 16.53 9.26 6.87
N PRO A 237 16.67 10.31 7.69
CA PRO A 237 17.13 11.63 7.22
C PRO A 237 18.58 11.59 6.74
N ASN A 238 19.41 10.75 7.36
CA ASN A 238 20.83 10.58 7.03
C ASN A 238 21.10 9.48 5.99
N ASN A 239 20.05 8.80 5.51
CA ASN A 239 20.14 7.64 4.61
C ASN A 239 21.18 6.62 5.09
N ALA A 240 21.03 6.21 6.36
CA ALA A 240 21.95 5.38 7.12
C ALA A 240 21.55 3.89 7.16
N ILE A 241 20.51 3.49 6.44
CA ILE A 241 20.06 2.09 6.39
C ILE A 241 20.41 1.53 5.01
N PHE A 242 21.30 0.55 5.00
CA PHE A 242 21.77 -0.12 3.80
C PHE A 242 21.00 -1.42 3.59
N TYR A 243 20.93 -1.86 2.33
CA TYR A 243 20.43 -3.18 1.96
C TYR A 243 21.55 -3.98 1.29
N LYS A 244 21.91 -5.15 1.85
CA LYS A 244 23.05 -5.97 1.40
C LYS A 244 24.33 -5.14 1.24
N GLU A 245 24.68 -4.39 2.28
CA GLU A 245 25.86 -3.51 2.33
C GLU A 245 25.89 -2.39 1.27
N LYS A 246 24.75 -2.09 0.63
CA LYS A 246 24.64 -0.99 -0.34
C LYS A 246 23.73 0.11 0.16
N ARG A 247 24.17 1.35 0.00
CA ARG A 247 23.34 2.54 0.19
C ARG A 247 22.26 2.59 -0.87
N ILE A 248 21.02 2.84 -0.46
CA ILE A 248 19.89 2.97 -1.37
C ILE A 248 19.58 4.44 -1.59
N ASP A 249 19.49 4.88 -2.84
CA ASP A 249 19.05 6.24 -3.15
C ASP A 249 17.55 6.38 -2.88
N GLN A 250 17.22 7.34 -2.02
CA GLN A 250 15.86 7.59 -1.56
C GLN A 250 15.07 8.42 -2.58
N ILE A 251 14.70 7.82 -3.69
CA ILE A 251 13.91 8.46 -4.78
C ILE A 251 12.49 8.90 -4.37
N GLU A 252 11.99 8.45 -3.21
CA GLU A 252 10.63 8.70 -2.73
C GLU A 252 10.57 9.69 -1.56
N LYS A 253 11.63 10.47 -1.31
CA LYS A 253 11.64 11.46 -0.21
C LYS A 253 10.41 12.37 -0.18
N ASN A 254 9.90 12.76 -1.36
CA ASN A 254 8.69 13.59 -1.44
C ASN A 254 7.41 12.79 -1.14
N MET A 255 7.39 11.48 -1.43
CA MET A 255 6.24 10.63 -1.13
C MET A 255 6.14 10.29 0.37
N ILE A 256 7.28 10.10 1.02
CA ILE A 256 7.35 9.83 2.46
C ILE A 256 6.71 10.95 3.28
N LYS A 257 6.82 12.20 2.82
CA LYS A 257 6.20 13.37 3.49
C LYS A 257 4.67 13.27 3.58
N PHE A 258 4.03 12.45 2.75
CA PHE A 258 2.59 12.25 2.87
C PHE A 258 2.23 11.34 4.05
N LEU A 259 3.13 10.47 4.51
CA LEU A 259 2.84 9.55 5.61
C LEU A 259 2.71 10.31 6.94
N ASP A 260 1.75 9.90 7.76
CA ASP A 260 1.57 10.41 9.12
C ASP A 260 2.64 9.79 10.04
N ILE A 261 3.81 10.42 10.06
CA ILE A 261 5.01 9.96 10.76
C ILE A 261 5.10 10.52 12.18
N LYS A 262 5.53 9.68 13.13
CA LYS A 262 5.79 9.98 14.54
C LYS A 262 7.27 10.31 14.84
#